data_AF-A0AAW6ZF45-F1
#
_entry.id   AF-A0AAW6ZF45-F1
#
_cell.length_a   1.000
_cell.length_b   1.000
_cell.length_c   1.000
_cell.angle_alpha   90.00
_cell.angle_beta   90.00
_cell.angle_gamma   90.00
#
_symmetry.space_group_name_H-M   'P 1'
#
loop_
_entity.id
_entity.type
_entity.pdbx_description
1 polymer ?
#
loop_
_entity_poly.entity_id
_entity_poly.type
_entity_poly.pdbx_seq_one_letter_code
_entity_poly.pdbx_strand_id
1 'polypeptide(L)'
;MNQISFASNKSGRKKLADTIASHLGVRAEYTGTPTFDYLIGQARLDRDWVLHLPQDINAEALIETTQEAGFAPTSEEYGLTLAFPTIGWDEATGAKLETLLAAKGALIAKALGIPATPMNLNAVEGTVEFAWFDQLPETEVIEAASVLLQLMIEHAKTATRISPKPPEPGNDKYAMRCWLLRLGMIGKGYKNARRVLLANLEGNAARKTTPTQAE
;
A
#
# COMPACT_ATOMS: atom_id res chain seq x y z
N MET A 1 -5.14 -21.65 -11.10
CA MET A 1 -6.47 -21.48 -10.49
C MET A 1 -6.38 -20.29 -9.57
N ASN A 2 -7.26 -19.30 -9.72
CA ASN A 2 -7.37 -18.18 -8.80
C ASN A 2 -8.29 -18.59 -7.63
N GLN A 3 -7.99 -18.10 -6.43
CA GLN A 3 -8.80 -18.36 -5.25
C GLN A 3 -9.32 -17.04 -4.70
N ILE A 4 -10.61 -16.99 -4.37
CA ILE A 4 -11.25 -15.84 -3.72
C ILE A 4 -11.92 -16.35 -2.46
N SER A 5 -11.45 -15.92 -1.30
CA SER A 5 -12.08 -16.25 -0.01
C SER A 5 -13.19 -15.26 0.29
N PHE A 6 -14.25 -15.70 0.97
CA PHE A 6 -15.37 -14.87 1.39
C PHE A 6 -15.64 -15.04 2.89
N ALA A 7 -16.15 -13.99 3.55
CA ALA A 7 -16.56 -14.09 4.94
C ALA A 7 -17.91 -14.82 5.07
N SER A 8 -18.08 -15.60 6.14
CA SER A 8 -19.35 -16.26 6.41
C SER A 8 -20.48 -15.24 6.60
N ASN A 9 -21.57 -15.38 5.85
CA ASN A 9 -22.69 -14.44 5.85
C ASN A 9 -23.99 -15.13 6.31
N LYS A 10 -24.87 -14.40 7.02
CA LYS A 10 -26.21 -14.84 7.45
C LYS A 10 -27.10 -15.31 6.29
N SER A 11 -26.90 -14.76 5.10
CA SER A 11 -27.63 -15.15 3.88
C SER A 11 -27.26 -16.55 3.36
N GLY A 12 -26.19 -17.15 3.89
CA GLY A 12 -25.75 -18.49 3.56
C GLY A 12 -24.96 -18.61 2.26
N ARG A 13 -24.13 -19.66 2.19
CA ARG A 13 -23.23 -19.96 1.06
C ARG A 13 -23.97 -20.29 -0.24
N LYS A 14 -25.21 -20.78 -0.15
CA LYS A 14 -26.05 -21.06 -1.32
C LYS A 14 -26.34 -19.80 -2.14
N LYS A 15 -26.67 -18.70 -1.47
CA LYS A 15 -26.96 -17.42 -2.14
C LYS A 15 -25.72 -16.86 -2.85
N LEU A 16 -24.53 -17.04 -2.24
CA LEU A 16 -23.26 -16.71 -2.90
C LEU A 16 -23.07 -17.57 -4.18
N ALA A 17 -23.27 -18.88 -4.10
CA ALA A 17 -23.18 -19.76 -5.26
C ALA A 17 -24.18 -19.37 -6.37
N ASP A 18 -25.42 -19.04 -6.01
CA ASP A 18 -26.47 -18.63 -6.95
C ASP A 18 -26.14 -17.28 -7.64
N THR A 19 -25.58 -16.31 -6.90
CA THR A 19 -25.10 -15.04 -7.46
C THR A 19 -23.96 -15.26 -8.45
N ILE A 20 -22.97 -16.07 -8.08
CA ILE A 20 -21.82 -16.37 -8.95
C ILE A 20 -22.28 -17.12 -10.21
N ALA A 21 -23.20 -18.08 -10.05
CA ALA A 21 -23.80 -18.81 -11.16
C ALA A 21 -24.55 -17.88 -12.13
N SER A 22 -25.32 -16.93 -11.59
CA SER A 22 -26.04 -15.93 -12.38
C SER A 22 -25.08 -15.03 -13.17
N HIS A 23 -23.97 -14.60 -12.57
CA HIS A 23 -22.95 -13.79 -13.23
C HIS A 23 -22.25 -14.56 -14.37
N LEU A 24 -21.92 -15.83 -14.15
CA LEU A 24 -21.27 -16.69 -15.13
C LEU A 24 -22.25 -17.28 -16.17
N GLY A 25 -23.56 -17.04 -16.03
CA GLY A 25 -24.58 -17.59 -16.91
C GLY A 25 -24.74 -19.12 -16.82
N VAL A 26 -24.27 -19.74 -15.73
CA VAL A 26 -24.34 -21.18 -15.48
C VAL A 26 -25.23 -21.48 -14.27
N ARG A 27 -25.45 -22.76 -13.96
CA ARG A 27 -26.18 -23.18 -12.75
C ARG A 27 -25.20 -23.65 -11.69
N ALA A 28 -25.51 -23.37 -10.43
CA ALA A 28 -24.81 -23.94 -9.29
C ALA A 28 -25.39 -25.32 -8.94
N GLU A 29 -24.54 -26.33 -8.79
CA GLU A 29 -24.92 -27.67 -8.36
C GLU A 29 -24.20 -28.04 -7.06
N TYR A 30 -24.95 -28.54 -6.08
CA TYR A 30 -24.41 -28.91 -4.76
C TYR A 30 -24.02 -30.39 -4.75
N THR A 31 -22.75 -30.69 -4.49
CA THR A 31 -22.20 -32.04 -4.65
C THR A 31 -22.43 -32.98 -3.47
N GLY A 32 -22.94 -32.47 -2.34
CA GLY A 32 -23.20 -33.29 -1.15
C GLY A 32 -21.94 -33.88 -0.53
N THR A 33 -22.09 -34.98 0.21
CA THR A 33 -20.97 -35.69 0.87
C THR A 33 -19.94 -36.23 -0.14
N PRO A 34 -18.62 -36.22 0.14
CA PRO A 34 -17.96 -35.77 1.38
C PRO A 34 -17.49 -34.30 1.37
N THR A 35 -17.45 -33.63 0.21
CA THR A 35 -16.85 -32.28 0.07
C THR A 35 -17.83 -31.14 0.33
N PHE A 36 -19.12 -31.33 0.03
CA PHE A 36 -20.19 -30.34 0.19
C PHE A 36 -19.93 -29.04 -0.59
N ASP A 37 -19.31 -29.14 -1.77
CA ASP A 37 -18.94 -28.02 -2.63
C ASP A 37 -20.14 -27.59 -3.51
N TYR A 38 -20.12 -26.36 -3.99
CA TYR A 38 -20.95 -25.92 -5.11
C TYR A 38 -20.10 -25.89 -6.38
N LEU A 39 -20.48 -26.67 -7.39
CA LEU A 39 -19.91 -26.60 -8.73
C LEU A 39 -20.68 -25.58 -9.56
N ILE A 40 -19.96 -24.63 -10.13
CA ILE A 40 -20.49 -23.51 -10.90
C ILE A 40 -19.77 -23.47 -12.24
N GLY A 41 -20.21 -24.32 -13.18
CA GLY A 41 -19.48 -24.55 -14.42
C GLY A 41 -18.08 -25.13 -14.14
N GLN A 42 -17.02 -24.37 -14.45
CA GLN A 42 -15.65 -24.74 -14.13
C GLN A 42 -15.13 -24.17 -12.80
N ALA A 43 -15.92 -23.33 -12.12
CA ALA A 43 -15.58 -22.79 -10.81
C ALA A 43 -16.14 -23.69 -9.69
N ARG A 44 -15.49 -23.66 -8.52
CA ARG A 44 -15.90 -24.47 -7.35
C ARG A 44 -15.87 -23.62 -6.10
N LEU A 45 -16.99 -23.55 -5.37
CA LEU A 45 -17.07 -22.89 -4.07
C LEU A 45 -17.10 -23.95 -2.96
N ASP A 46 -16.05 -23.99 -2.14
CA ASP A 46 -15.90 -25.00 -1.08
C ASP A 46 -16.65 -24.64 0.21
N ARG A 47 -16.52 -25.49 1.24
CA ARG A 47 -17.16 -25.30 2.55
C ARG A 47 -16.60 -24.11 3.33
N ASP A 48 -15.34 -23.77 3.11
CA ASP A 48 -14.61 -22.74 3.84
C ASP A 48 -14.77 -21.36 3.17
N TRP A 49 -15.77 -21.22 2.29
CA TRP A 49 -16.09 -20.00 1.56
C TRP A 49 -14.98 -19.57 0.60
N VAL A 50 -14.19 -20.51 0.08
CA VAL A 50 -13.17 -20.25 -0.94
C VAL A 50 -13.69 -20.66 -2.31
N LEU A 51 -13.70 -19.71 -3.22
CA LEU A 51 -14.07 -19.88 -4.62
C LEU A 51 -12.79 -20.16 -5.44
N HIS A 52 -12.70 -21.35 -5.99
CA HIS A 52 -11.65 -21.79 -6.91
C HIS A 52 -12.10 -21.51 -8.34
N LEU A 53 -11.41 -20.59 -9.02
CA LEU A 53 -11.66 -20.16 -10.39
C LEU A 53 -10.55 -20.66 -11.34
N PRO A 54 -10.87 -21.13 -12.54
CA PRO A 54 -9.87 -21.33 -13.59
C PRO A 54 -9.36 -19.98 -14.12
N GLN A 55 -8.16 -19.96 -14.72
CA GLN A 55 -7.41 -18.73 -15.04
C GLN A 55 -8.01 -17.90 -16.18
N ASP A 56 -8.97 -18.46 -16.90
CA ASP A 56 -9.69 -17.89 -18.03
C ASP A 56 -10.91 -17.03 -17.61
N ILE A 57 -11.30 -17.05 -16.32
CA ILE A 57 -12.42 -16.27 -15.80
C ILE A 57 -11.93 -14.96 -15.18
N ASN A 58 -12.57 -13.84 -15.54
CA ASN A 58 -12.27 -12.52 -14.97
C ASN A 58 -12.75 -12.43 -13.51
N ALA A 59 -11.79 -12.39 -12.58
CA ALA A 59 -12.06 -12.31 -11.14
C ALA A 59 -12.61 -10.94 -10.69
N GLU A 60 -12.25 -9.84 -11.36
CA GLU A 60 -12.59 -8.48 -10.93
C GLU A 60 -14.10 -8.20 -11.04
N ALA A 61 -14.71 -8.54 -12.18
CA ALA A 61 -16.15 -8.36 -12.41
C ALA A 61 -17.01 -9.21 -11.45
N LEU A 62 -16.47 -10.35 -11.04
CA LEU A 62 -17.12 -11.29 -10.13
C LEU A 62 -17.09 -10.75 -8.69
N ILE A 63 -15.96 -10.15 -8.28
CA ILE A 63 -15.82 -9.48 -6.98
C ILE A 63 -16.86 -8.35 -6.86
N GLU A 64 -16.96 -7.47 -7.85
CA GLU A 64 -17.92 -6.36 -7.86
C GLU A 64 -19.37 -6.86 -7.70
N THR A 65 -19.76 -7.86 -8.49
CA THR A 65 -21.12 -8.45 -8.43
C THR A 65 -21.40 -9.11 -7.07
N THR A 66 -20.43 -9.83 -6.51
CA THR A 66 -20.60 -10.47 -5.20
C THR A 66 -20.68 -9.43 -4.07
N GLN A 67 -19.94 -8.33 -4.18
CA GLN A 67 -19.96 -7.23 -3.23
C GLN A 67 -21.30 -6.49 -3.25
N GLU A 68 -21.87 -6.22 -4.42
CA GLU A 68 -23.24 -5.67 -4.55
C GLU A 68 -24.30 -6.58 -3.90
N ALA A 69 -24.12 -7.89 -4.00
CA ALA A 69 -24.99 -8.89 -3.36
C ALA A 69 -24.76 -9.02 -1.84
N GLY A 70 -23.84 -8.24 -1.25
CA GLY A 70 -23.51 -8.23 0.17
C GLY A 70 -22.50 -9.31 0.59
N PHE A 71 -21.76 -9.89 -0.36
CA PHE A 71 -20.68 -10.84 -0.13
C PHE A 71 -19.36 -10.21 -0.53
N ALA A 72 -18.75 -9.45 0.38
CA ALA A 72 -17.40 -8.94 0.17
C ALA A 72 -16.40 -10.10 0.27
N PRO A 73 -15.47 -10.25 -0.69
CA PRO A 73 -14.37 -11.19 -0.53
C PRO A 73 -13.52 -10.80 0.67
N THR A 74 -13.10 -11.80 1.42
CA THR A 74 -12.02 -11.67 2.41
C THR A 74 -10.73 -11.81 1.63
N SER A 75 -10.19 -10.70 1.13
CA SER A 75 -8.79 -10.72 0.71
C SER A 75 -7.93 -10.90 1.96
N GLU A 76 -7.05 -11.91 1.96
CA GLU A 76 -5.81 -11.78 2.74
C GLU A 76 -5.01 -10.69 2.00
N GLU A 77 -5.33 -9.43 2.25
CA GLU A 77 -4.52 -8.33 1.75
C GLU A 77 -3.17 -8.41 2.44
N TYR A 78 -2.20 -8.97 1.73
CA TYR A 78 -0.81 -8.96 2.15
C TYR A 78 -0.29 -7.53 1.98
N GLY A 79 -0.12 -6.84 3.11
CA GLY A 79 0.60 -5.58 3.17
C GLY A 79 2.11 -5.76 2.96
N LEU A 80 2.82 -4.65 2.82
CA LEU A 80 4.27 -4.64 2.71
C LEU A 80 4.89 -3.84 3.85
N THR A 81 5.72 -4.51 4.65
CA THR A 81 6.58 -3.88 5.65
C THR A 81 8.01 -3.83 5.13
N LEU A 82 8.57 -2.62 5.05
CA LEU A 82 9.98 -2.44 4.70
C LEU A 82 10.81 -2.45 5.99
N ALA A 83 11.80 -3.34 6.07
CA ALA A 83 12.68 -3.48 7.22
C ALA A 83 14.13 -3.17 6.83
N PHE A 84 14.84 -2.42 7.68
CA PHE A 84 16.25 -2.06 7.48
C PHE A 84 17.05 -2.39 8.73
N PRO A 85 18.29 -2.89 8.60
CA PRO A 85 19.13 -3.17 9.77
C PRO A 85 19.51 -1.88 10.48
N THR A 86 19.51 -1.90 11.82
CA THR A 86 19.95 -0.77 12.67
C THR A 86 21.46 -0.80 12.93
N ILE A 87 22.21 -1.55 12.12
CA ILE A 87 23.67 -1.67 12.25
C ILE A 87 24.32 -0.30 12.04
N GLY A 88 25.19 0.09 12.97
CA GLY A 88 25.90 1.37 12.92
C GLY A 88 25.04 2.59 13.28
N TRP A 89 23.89 2.38 13.93
CA TRP A 89 23.11 3.45 14.53
C TRP A 89 23.74 3.88 15.86
N ASP A 90 23.76 5.19 16.10
CA ASP A 90 24.00 5.72 17.44
C ASP A 90 22.71 5.71 18.28
N GLU A 91 22.82 5.97 19.59
CA GLU A 91 21.67 6.02 20.51
C GLU A 91 20.61 7.06 20.09
N ALA A 92 21.01 8.07 19.30
CA ALA A 92 20.14 9.15 18.86
C ALA A 92 19.51 8.93 17.46
N THR A 93 19.95 7.95 16.69
CA THR A 93 19.57 7.79 15.27
C THR A 93 18.09 7.49 15.14
N GLY A 94 17.54 6.64 16.01
CA GLY A 94 16.11 6.37 16.08
C GLY A 94 15.29 7.62 16.36
N ALA A 95 15.65 8.39 17.39
CA ALA A 95 14.96 9.64 17.75
C ALA A 95 15.04 10.71 16.65
N LYS A 96 16.18 10.79 15.94
CA LYS A 96 16.33 11.65 14.75
C LYS A 96 15.35 11.22 13.66
N LEU A 97 15.24 9.92 13.38
CA LEU A 97 14.33 9.41 12.36
C LEU A 97 12.85 9.62 12.71
N GLU A 98 12.48 9.45 13.99
CA GLU A 98 11.16 9.83 14.50
C GLU A 98 10.88 11.33 14.30
N THR A 99 11.85 12.19 14.61
CA THR A 99 11.72 13.64 14.41
C THR A 99 11.53 13.98 12.93
N LEU A 100 12.24 13.29 12.05
CA LEU A 100 12.12 13.45 10.61
C LEU A 100 10.72 13.04 10.13
N LEU A 101 10.21 11.90 10.59
CA LEU A 101 8.87 11.42 10.27
C LEU A 101 7.78 12.29 10.87
N ALA A 102 7.96 12.83 12.08
CA ALA A 102 7.03 13.81 12.63
C ALA A 102 6.98 15.09 11.77
N ALA A 103 8.11 15.52 11.22
CA ALA A 103 8.21 16.74 10.42
C ALA A 103 7.81 16.56 8.94
N LYS A 104 7.89 15.34 8.38
CA LYS A 104 7.73 15.09 6.94
C LYS A 104 6.75 13.96 6.62
N GLY A 105 6.30 13.19 7.61
CA GLY A 105 5.43 12.03 7.46
C GLY A 105 4.14 12.36 6.72
N ALA A 106 3.47 13.47 7.04
CA ALA A 106 2.27 13.90 6.31
C ALA A 106 2.53 14.16 4.82
N LEU A 107 3.70 14.71 4.47
CA LEU A 107 4.10 14.96 3.08
C LEU A 107 4.41 13.64 2.35
N ILE A 108 5.05 12.68 3.03
CA ILE A 108 5.32 11.34 2.51
C ILE A 108 4.01 10.56 2.32
N ALA A 109 3.12 10.63 3.31
CA ALA A 109 1.81 9.99 3.29
C ALA A 109 1.00 10.43 2.07
N LYS A 110 0.93 11.76 1.83
CA LYS A 110 0.27 12.33 0.64
C LYS A 110 0.96 11.90 -0.66
N ALA A 111 2.29 11.84 -0.69
CA ALA A 111 3.04 11.43 -1.88
C ALA A 111 2.79 9.97 -2.28
N LEU A 112 2.74 9.07 -1.30
CA LEU A 112 2.57 7.63 -1.52
C LEU A 112 1.10 7.18 -1.49
N GLY A 113 0.16 8.05 -1.11
CA GLY A 113 -1.25 7.71 -1.00
C GLY A 113 -1.56 6.78 0.18
N ILE A 114 -0.75 6.83 1.24
CA ILE A 114 -0.87 5.98 2.43
C ILE A 114 -1.47 6.75 3.61
N PRO A 115 -2.14 6.09 4.57
CA PRO A 115 -2.83 6.77 5.66
C PRO A 115 -1.87 7.38 6.69
N ALA A 116 -0.73 6.73 6.95
CA ALA A 116 0.25 7.15 7.95
C ALA A 116 1.64 6.60 7.63
N THR A 117 2.66 7.13 8.32
CA THR A 117 4.05 6.67 8.22
C THR A 117 4.55 6.14 9.58
N PRO A 118 4.01 5.01 10.09
CA PRO A 118 4.50 4.42 11.33
C PRO A 118 5.96 3.96 11.18
N MET A 119 6.64 3.89 12.33
CA MET A 119 7.99 3.36 12.46
C MET A 119 8.06 2.52 13.73
N ASN A 120 8.65 1.33 13.64
CA ASN A 120 8.90 0.46 14.79
C ASN A 120 10.39 0.09 14.85
N LEU A 121 10.97 0.13 16.04
CA LEU A 121 12.32 -0.38 16.28
C LEU A 121 12.23 -1.76 16.93
N ASN A 122 12.58 -2.78 16.16
CA ASN A 122 12.64 -4.15 16.61
C ASN A 122 14.05 -4.43 17.17
N ALA A 123 14.21 -4.24 18.48
CA ALA A 123 15.49 -4.44 19.16
C ALA A 123 15.96 -5.91 19.17
N VAL A 124 15.04 -6.87 19.00
CA VAL A 124 15.36 -8.31 19.01
C VAL A 124 15.97 -8.71 17.66
N GLU A 125 15.36 -8.27 16.56
CA GLU A 125 15.86 -8.55 15.20
C GLU A 125 16.95 -7.56 14.75
N GLY A 126 17.12 -6.44 15.46
CA GLY A 126 18.08 -5.40 15.10
C GLY A 126 17.67 -4.65 13.83
N THR A 127 16.37 -4.39 13.69
CA THR A 127 15.78 -3.76 12.50
C THR A 127 14.88 -2.58 12.85
N VAL A 128 14.74 -1.65 11.90
CA VAL A 128 13.69 -0.64 11.88
C VAL A 128 12.69 -1.01 10.80
N GLU A 129 11.40 -1.00 11.14
CA GLU A 129 10.30 -1.48 10.32
C GLU A 129 9.32 -0.35 9.98
N PHE A 130 8.86 -0.34 8.72
CA PHE A 130 7.94 0.64 8.15
C PHE A 130 6.76 -0.07 7.51
N ALA A 131 5.70 -0.29 8.28
CA ALA A 131 4.43 -0.87 7.83
C ALA A 131 3.55 0.23 7.20
N TRP A 132 3.96 0.71 6.02
CA TRP A 132 3.31 1.83 5.34
C TRP A 132 2.20 1.41 4.38
N PHE A 133 2.19 0.15 3.97
CA PHE A 133 1.31 -0.35 2.92
C PHE A 133 0.45 -1.49 3.44
N ASP A 134 -0.86 -1.25 3.53
CA ASP A 134 -1.85 -2.28 3.91
C ASP A 134 -2.10 -3.29 2.78
N GLN A 135 -1.70 -2.95 1.55
CA GLN A 135 -1.76 -3.77 0.35
C GLN A 135 -0.41 -3.72 -0.37
N LEU A 136 -0.05 -4.76 -1.11
CA LEU A 136 1.17 -4.77 -1.93
C LEU A 136 1.10 -3.67 -3.02
N PRO A 137 1.96 -2.63 -2.97
CA PRO A 137 1.92 -1.56 -3.95
C PRO A 137 2.68 -1.94 -5.23
N GLU A 138 2.57 -1.13 -6.28
CA GLU A 138 3.32 -1.32 -7.52
C GLU A 138 4.85 -1.29 -7.29
N THR A 139 5.61 -2.02 -8.10
CA THR A 139 7.07 -2.13 -7.99
C THR A 139 7.77 -0.77 -7.93
N GLU A 140 7.34 0.20 -8.73
CA GLU A 140 7.92 1.55 -8.75
C GLU A 140 7.72 2.30 -7.42
N VAL A 141 6.60 2.05 -6.73
CA VAL A 141 6.29 2.63 -5.42
C VAL A 141 7.16 1.98 -4.34
N ILE A 142 7.32 0.65 -4.39
CA ILE A 142 8.21 -0.11 -3.50
C ILE A 142 9.64 0.44 -3.62
N GLU A 143 10.14 0.58 -4.85
CA GLU A 143 11.49 1.11 -5.11
C GLU A 143 11.64 2.54 -4.61
N ALA A 144 10.68 3.42 -4.90
CA ALA A 144 10.73 4.82 -4.48
C ALA A 144 10.71 4.96 -2.95
N ALA A 145 9.85 4.22 -2.26
CA ALA A 145 9.76 4.20 -0.81
C ALA A 145 11.03 3.62 -0.17
N SER A 146 11.56 2.52 -0.73
CA SER A 146 12.79 1.89 -0.26
C SER A 146 13.98 2.84 -0.36
N VAL A 147 14.15 3.51 -1.50
CA VAL A 147 15.23 4.49 -1.70
C VAL A 147 15.07 5.70 -0.77
N LEU A 148 13.83 6.19 -0.59
CA LEU A 148 13.57 7.30 0.33
C LEU A 148 13.96 6.93 1.76
N LEU A 149 13.53 5.77 2.24
CA LEU A 149 13.84 5.27 3.59
C LEU A 149 15.33 5.09 3.81
N GLN A 150 16.06 4.51 2.83
CA GLN A 150 17.52 4.38 2.90
C GLN A 150 18.20 5.74 3.05
N LEU A 151 17.81 6.74 2.25
CA LEU A 151 18.38 8.08 2.33
C LEU A 151 17.99 8.80 3.64
N MET A 152 16.79 8.57 4.16
CA MET A 152 16.37 9.10 5.46
C MET A 152 17.18 8.52 6.61
N ILE A 153 17.43 7.20 6.60
CA ILE A 153 18.25 6.53 7.60
C ILE A 153 19.68 7.04 7.54
N GLU A 154 20.27 7.15 6.35
CA GLU A 154 21.63 7.67 6.19
C GLU A 154 21.73 9.15 6.62
N HIS A 155 20.71 9.95 6.33
CA HIS A 155 20.64 11.32 6.82
C HIS A 155 20.54 11.37 8.35
N ALA A 156 19.74 10.49 8.98
CA ALA A 156 19.63 10.43 10.43
C ALA A 156 20.95 10.01 11.11
N LYS A 157 21.69 9.07 10.51
CA LYS A 157 23.01 8.64 11.02
C LYS A 157 24.04 9.78 10.99
N THR A 158 24.06 10.55 9.90
CA THR A 158 25.10 11.56 9.66
C THR A 158 24.77 12.95 10.21
N ALA A 159 23.48 13.27 10.40
CA ALA A 159 23.06 14.56 10.90
C ALA A 159 23.34 14.74 12.40
N THR A 160 23.86 15.92 12.75
CA THR A 160 24.00 16.35 14.15
C THR A 160 22.66 16.71 14.78
N ARG A 161 21.73 17.26 14.00
CA ARG A 161 20.36 17.60 14.41
C ARG A 161 19.40 17.54 13.23
N ILE A 162 18.14 17.25 13.51
CA ILE A 162 17.04 17.28 12.54
C ILE A 162 16.03 18.36 12.94
N SER A 163 15.58 19.15 11.97
CA SER A 163 14.57 20.18 12.23
C SER A 163 13.18 19.53 12.31
N PRO A 164 12.43 19.74 13.41
CA PRO A 164 11.06 19.22 13.54
C PRO A 164 10.05 20.02 12.71
N LYS A 165 10.47 21.13 12.06
CA LYS A 165 9.56 22.05 11.41
C LYS A 165 8.91 21.38 10.18
N PRO A 166 7.57 21.28 10.13
CA PRO A 166 6.88 20.81 8.94
C PRO A 166 7.05 21.80 7.78
N PRO A 167 6.88 21.35 6.52
CA PRO A 167 6.91 22.24 5.37
C PRO A 167 5.83 23.32 5.46
N GLU A 168 6.07 24.47 4.82
CA GLU A 168 5.04 25.50 4.67
C GLU A 168 3.90 24.95 3.79
N PRO A 169 2.62 25.15 4.18
CA PRO A 169 1.48 24.69 3.39
C PRO A 169 1.36 25.47 2.07
N GLY A 170 0.77 24.84 1.05
CA GLY A 170 0.37 25.48 -0.21
C GLY A 170 1.17 25.09 -1.45
N ASN A 171 2.35 24.47 -1.30
CA ASN A 171 3.09 23.88 -2.43
C ASN A 171 3.93 22.66 -1.98
N ASP A 172 3.21 21.57 -1.74
CA ASP A 172 3.78 20.30 -1.30
C ASP A 172 4.80 19.75 -2.30
N LYS A 173 4.54 19.92 -3.60
CA LYS A 173 5.44 19.45 -4.67
C LYS A 173 6.79 20.16 -4.63
N TYR A 174 6.82 21.47 -4.38
CA TYR A 174 8.06 22.22 -4.19
C TYR A 174 8.78 21.79 -2.89
N ALA A 175 8.03 21.71 -1.79
CA ALA A 175 8.57 21.31 -0.50
C ALA A 175 9.24 19.92 -0.56
N MET A 176 8.55 18.95 -1.15
CA MET A 176 9.05 17.59 -1.34
C MET A 176 10.31 17.61 -2.20
N ARG A 177 10.27 18.25 -3.37
CA ARG A 177 11.45 18.34 -4.25
C ARG A 177 12.68 18.91 -3.52
N CYS A 178 12.53 20.05 -2.84
CA CYS A 178 13.63 20.67 -2.11
C CYS A 178 14.16 19.81 -0.97
N TRP A 179 13.30 18.97 -0.38
CA TRP A 179 13.72 18.02 0.64
C TRP A 179 14.44 16.81 0.05
N LEU A 180 13.93 16.21 -1.03
CA LEU A 180 14.59 15.12 -1.75
C LEU A 180 16.01 15.53 -2.23
N LEU A 181 16.18 16.78 -2.70
CA LEU A 181 17.50 17.31 -3.05
C LEU A 181 18.45 17.38 -1.84
N ARG A 182 17.96 17.77 -0.66
CA ARG A 182 18.75 17.80 0.58
C ARG A 182 19.13 16.41 1.09
N LEU A 183 18.32 15.40 0.79
CA LEU A 183 18.65 13.99 1.04
C LEU A 183 19.64 13.41 0.02
N GLY A 184 20.10 14.18 -0.97
CA GLY A 184 21.06 13.71 -1.97
C GLY A 184 20.43 12.97 -3.15
N MET A 185 19.11 13.02 -3.32
CA MET A 185 18.38 12.36 -4.42
C MET A 185 18.57 13.13 -5.76
N ILE A 186 19.80 13.17 -6.27
CA ILE A 186 20.29 14.00 -7.39
C ILE A 186 20.74 13.13 -8.58
N GLY A 187 20.51 13.59 -9.81
CA GLY A 187 20.94 12.89 -11.02
C GLY A 187 19.86 11.98 -11.63
N LYS A 188 20.24 11.23 -12.68
CA LYS A 188 19.32 10.41 -13.49
C LYS A 188 18.88 9.11 -12.79
N GLY A 189 19.73 8.54 -11.92
CA GLY A 189 19.43 7.30 -11.19
C GLY A 189 18.16 7.41 -10.33
N TYR A 190 17.87 8.59 -9.77
CA TYR A 190 16.67 8.81 -8.96
C TYR A 190 15.49 9.37 -9.76
N LYS A 191 15.53 9.37 -11.10
CA LYS A 191 14.47 9.99 -11.91
C LYS A 191 13.10 9.36 -11.63
N ASN A 192 13.05 8.02 -11.53
CA ASN A 192 11.80 7.29 -11.28
C ASN A 192 11.30 7.53 -9.86
N ALA A 193 12.16 7.37 -8.84
CA ALA A 193 11.80 7.64 -7.45
C ALA A 193 11.25 9.07 -7.25
N ARG A 194 11.90 10.09 -7.84
CA ARG A 194 11.39 11.47 -7.78
C ARG A 194 10.07 11.65 -8.51
N ARG A 195 9.84 10.94 -9.62
CA ARG A 195 8.56 11.00 -10.34
C ARG A 195 7.43 10.48 -9.43
N VAL A 196 7.63 9.31 -8.83
CA VAL A 196 6.65 8.69 -7.91
C VAL A 196 6.38 9.58 -6.71
N LEU A 197 7.43 10.01 -5.99
CA LEU A 197 7.31 10.83 -4.77
C LEU A 197 6.74 12.24 -4.98
N LEU A 198 6.60 12.69 -6.23
CA LEU A 198 6.03 13.99 -6.58
C LEU A 198 4.67 13.88 -7.28
N ALA A 199 4.24 12.70 -7.71
CA ALA A 199 3.09 12.52 -8.58
C ALA A 199 1.78 13.00 -7.91
N ASN A 200 1.56 12.59 -6.67
CA ASN A 200 0.34 12.86 -5.91
C ASN A 200 0.35 14.19 -5.14
N LEU A 201 1.38 15.01 -5.32
CA LEU A 201 1.53 16.28 -4.60
C LEU A 201 0.98 17.46 -5.41
N GLU A 202 0.39 18.42 -4.71
CA GLU A 202 -0.15 19.64 -5.31
C GLU A 202 0.91 20.73 -5.45
N GLY A 203 0.66 21.65 -6.38
CA GLY A 203 1.53 22.80 -6.64
C GLY A 203 2.59 22.54 -7.70
N ASN A 204 3.61 23.41 -7.72
CA ASN A 204 4.63 23.46 -8.76
C ASN A 204 6.01 23.12 -8.20
N ALA A 205 6.70 22.14 -8.79
CA ALA A 205 8.01 21.69 -8.32
C ALA A 205 9.14 22.74 -8.49
N ALA A 206 8.99 23.74 -9.35
CA ALA A 206 10.04 24.70 -9.69
C ALA A 206 9.91 26.04 -8.97
N ARG A 207 8.71 26.43 -8.54
CA ARG A 207 8.44 27.73 -7.89
C ARG A 207 8.00 27.51 -6.46
N LYS A 208 8.54 28.30 -5.52
CA LYS A 208 8.13 28.22 -4.11
C LYS A 208 6.66 28.60 -3.93
N THR A 209 6.21 29.63 -4.64
CA THR A 209 4.82 30.10 -4.64
C THR A 209 4.10 29.62 -5.90
N THR A 210 2.88 29.13 -5.73
CA THR A 210 1.97 28.86 -6.84
C THR A 210 1.49 30.22 -7.36
N PRO A 211 1.51 30.48 -8.69
CA PRO A 211 0.98 31.74 -9.20
C PRO A 211 -0.48 31.86 -8.78
N THR A 212 -0.81 32.93 -8.07
CA THR A 212 -2.20 33.32 -7.77
C THR A 212 -2.94 33.32 -9.09
N GLN A 213 -3.96 32.47 -9.23
CA GLN A 213 -4.87 32.60 -10.37
C GLN A 213 -5.50 33.98 -10.22
N ALA A 214 -5.21 34.87 -11.17
CA ALA A 214 -5.93 36.13 -11.27
C ALA A 214 -7.39 35.76 -11.58
N GLU A 215 -8.29 36.10 -10.66
CA GLU A 215 -9.74 36.15 -10.91
C GLU A 215 -10.06 37.10 -12.08
#